data_AF-A0A528V263-F1
#
_entry.id   AF-A0A528V263-F1
#
_cell.length_a   1.000
_cell.length_b   1.000
_cell.length_c   1.000
_cell.angle_alpha   90.00
_cell.angle_beta   90.00
_cell.angle_gamma   90.00
#
_symmetry.space_group_name_H-M   'P 1'
#
loop_
_entity.id
_entity.type
_entity.pdbx_description
1 polymer ?
#
loop_
_entity_poly.entity_id
_entity_poly.type
_entity_poly.pdbx_seq_one_letter_code
_entity_poly.pdbx_strand_id
1 'polypeptide(L)' 'MLHTVAKLHYEADMSQVDIARRLGVSTATISRLLQRARAEGIVRIEVLDLATPEGITTQLAEALGL' A
#
# COMPACT_ATOMS: atom_id res chain seq x y z
N MET A 1 -6.78 -15.11 3.88
CA MET A 1 -7.78 -14.01 3.85
C MET A 1 -7.12 -12.63 3.77
N LEU A 2 -6.29 -12.23 4.74
CA LEU A 2 -5.57 -10.94 4.75
C LEU A 2 -4.82 -10.64 3.45
N HIS A 3 -3.95 -11.57 3.03
CA HIS A 3 -3.18 -11.44 1.79
C HIS A 3 -4.08 -11.26 0.55
N THR A 4 -5.13 -12.09 0.40
CA THR A 4 -6.07 -12.01 -0.72
C THR A 4 -6.80 -10.67 -0.78
N VAL A 5 -7.32 -10.19 0.35
CA VAL A 5 -8.02 -8.90 0.42
C VAL A 5 -7.07 -7.74 0.10
N ALA A 6 -5.83 -7.80 0.59
CA ALA A 6 -4.81 -6.80 0.27
C ALA A 6 -4.49 -6.77 -1.22
N LYS A 7 -4.25 -7.91 -1.88
CA LYS A 7 -3.99 -7.95 -3.34
C LYS A 7 -5.16 -7.41 -4.15
N LEU A 8 -6.39 -7.81 -3.80
CA LEU A 8 -7.57 -7.29 -4.51
C LEU A 8 -7.71 -5.77 -4.40
N HIS A 9 -7.40 -5.20 -3.23
CA HIS A 9 -7.54 -3.76 -3.03
C HIS A 9 -6.38 -2.96 -3.62
N TYR A 10 -5.13 -3.37 -3.38
CA TYR A 10 -3.95 -2.58 -3.71
C TYR A 10 -3.31 -2.93 -5.06
N GLU A 11 -3.43 -4.18 -5.53
CA GLU A 11 -2.88 -4.60 -6.83
C GLU A 11 -3.94 -4.60 -7.94
N ALA A 12 -5.17 -5.03 -7.62
CA ALA A 12 -6.27 -5.09 -8.58
C ALA A 12 -7.21 -3.87 -8.52
N ASP A 13 -6.86 -2.86 -7.71
CA ASP A 13 -7.57 -1.59 -7.56
C ASP A 13 -9.09 -1.72 -7.28
N MET A 14 -9.50 -2.82 -6.66
CA MET A 14 -10.91 -3.06 -6.34
C MET A 14 -11.35 -2.24 -5.12
N SER A 15 -12.55 -1.69 -5.19
CA SER A 15 -13.18 -1.04 -4.03
C SER A 15 -13.48 -2.06 -2.91
N GLN A 16 -13.46 -1.61 -1.65
CA GLN A 16 -13.81 -2.48 -0.52
C GLN A 16 -15.25 -3.03 -0.61
N VAL A 17 -16.15 -2.30 -1.26
CA VAL A 17 -17.55 -2.73 -1.48
C VAL A 17 -17.60 -3.88 -2.50
N ASP A 18 -16.84 -3.79 -3.59
CA ASP A 18 -16.81 -4.85 -4.60
C ASP A 18 -16.10 -6.10 -4.08
N ILE A 19 -15.04 -5.94 -3.29
CA ILE A 19 -14.39 -7.05 -2.59
C ILE A 19 -15.37 -7.71 -1.62
N ALA A 20 -16.11 -6.92 -0.84
CA ALA A 20 -17.11 -7.41 0.10
C ALA A 20 -18.21 -8.22 -0.60
N ARG A 21 -18.76 -7.69 -1.71
CA ARG A 21 -19.76 -8.37 -2.54
C ARG A 21 -19.20 -9.68 -3.10
N ARG A 22 -17.97 -9.66 -3.64
CA ARG A 22 -17.31 -10.83 -4.23
C ARG A 22 -17.03 -11.93 -3.22
N LEU A 23 -16.66 -11.57 -1.99
CA LEU A 23 -16.30 -12.53 -0.94
C LEU A 23 -17.46 -12.89 0.00
N GLY A 24 -18.66 -12.32 -0.22
CA GLY A 24 -19.84 -12.61 0.59
C GLY A 24 -19.72 -12.15 2.05
N VAL A 25 -19.01 -11.06 2.30
CA VAL A 25 -18.80 -10.50 3.65
C VAL A 25 -19.18 -9.02 3.71
N SER A 26 -19.32 -8.48 4.92
CA SER A 26 -19.56 -7.04 5.09
C SER A 26 -18.36 -6.20 4.67
N THR A 27 -18.59 -4.98 4.17
CA THR A 27 -17.53 -3.99 3.90
C THR A 27 -16.74 -3.65 5.16
N ALA A 28 -17.38 -3.65 6.33
CA ALA A 28 -16.69 -3.46 7.61
C ALA A 28 -15.67 -4.58 7.90
N THR A 29 -15.96 -5.82 7.50
CA THR A 29 -15.00 -6.94 7.58
C THR A 29 -13.80 -6.69 6.66
N ILE A 30 -14.03 -6.24 5.43
CA ILE A 30 -12.94 -5.89 4.49
C ILE A 30 -12.06 -4.79 5.07
N SER A 31 -12.66 -3.72 5.61
CA SER A 31 -11.93 -2.62 6.23
C SER A 31 -11.04 -3.09 7.39
N ARG A 32 -11.58 -3.91 8.31
CA ARG A 32 -10.80 -4.50 9.42
C ARG A 32 -9.66 -5.39 8.94
N LEU A 33 -9.88 -6.19 7.88
CA LEU A 33 -8.82 -7.01 7.30
C LEU A 33 -7.71 -6.15 6.69
N LEU A 34 -8.03 -5.09 5.95
CA LEU A 34 -7.02 -4.18 5.40
C LEU A 34 -6.23 -3.45 6.50
N GLN A 35 -6.91 -3.00 7.57
CA GLN A 35 -6.24 -2.40 8.73
C GLN A 35 -5.26 -3.38 9.37
N ARG A 36 -5.70 -4.62 9.60
CA ARG A 36 -4.85 -5.67 10.17
C ARG A 36 -3.69 -6.04 9.26
N ALA A 37 -3.88 -6.06 7.94
CA ALA A 37 -2.80 -6.32 6.98
C ALA A 37 -1.70 -5.24 7.07
N ARG A 38 -2.06 -3.98 7.30
CA ARG A 38 -1.09 -2.90 7.56
C ARG A 38 -0.40 -3.06 8.91
N ALA A 39 -1.17 -3.35 9.96
CA ALA A 39 -0.63 -3.50 11.31
C ALA A 39 0.35 -4.68 11.43
N GLU A 40 0.11 -5.78 10.69
CA GLU A 40 0.98 -6.95 10.66
C GLU A 40 2.14 -6.84 9.66
N GLY A 41 2.28 -5.70 8.95
CA GLY A 41 3.35 -5.48 7.98
C GLY A 41 3.21 -6.26 6.67
N ILE A 42 2.05 -6.88 6.42
CA ILE A 42 1.73 -7.55 5.14
C ILE A 42 1.58 -6.50 4.02
N VAL A 43 1.10 -5.31 4.36
CA VAL A 43 1.00 -4.15 3.47
C VAL A 43 1.84 -3.02 4.03
N ARG A 44 2.76 -2.50 3.24
CA ARG A 44 3.48 -1.25 3.51
C ARG A 44 3.05 -0.21 2.47
N ILE A 45 2.59 0.94 2.94
CA ILE A 45 2.31 2.10 2.10
C ILE A 45 3.44 3.09 2.35
N GLU A 46 4.07 3.54 1.27
CA GLU A 46 5.16 4.51 1.30
C GLU A 46 4.75 5.70 0.45
N VAL A 47 4.85 6.89 1.04
CA VAL A 47 4.68 8.16 0.32
C VAL A 47 6.07 8.72 0.16
N LEU A 48 6.59 8.67 -1.06
CA LEU A 48 7.91 9.19 -1.38
C LEU A 48 7.86 10.71 -1.46
N ASP A 49 8.90 11.37 -0.94
CA ASP A 49 9.07 12.80 -1.13
C ASP A 49 9.25 13.11 -2.62
N LEU A 50 8.73 14.26 -3.04
CA LEU A 50 8.99 14.78 -4.38
C LEU A 50 10.48 15.08 -4.47
N ALA A 51 11.19 14.29 -5.27
CA ALA A 51 12.60 14.48 -5.52
C ALA A 51 12.79 15.81 -6.26
N THR A 52 13.22 16.86 -5.54
CA THR A 52 13.63 18.11 -6.17
C THR A 52 14.93 17.88 -6.92
N PRO A 53 15.20 18.61 -8.01
CA PRO A 53 16.47 18.51 -8.73
C PRO A 53 17.68 18.61 -7.79
N GLU A 54 17.59 19.48 -6.78
CA GLU A 54 18.61 19.67 -5.74
C GLU A 54 18.72 18.45 -4.82
N GLY A 55 17.61 17.85 -4.43
CA GLY A 55 17.57 16.63 -3.61
C GLY A 55 18.17 15.43 -4.34
N ILE A 56 17.85 15.28 -5.63
CA ILE A 56 18.44 14.23 -6.50
C ILE A 56 19.94 14.44 -6.65
N THR A 57 20.37 15.68 -6.89
CA THR A 57 21.80 16.01 -7.05
C THR A 57 22.57 15.69 -5.77
N THR A 58 22.00 16.01 -4.61
CA THR A 58 22.60 15.72 -3.30
C THR A 58 22.70 14.21 -3.05
N GLN A 59 21.62 13.45 -3.27
CA GLN A 59 21.64 11.99 -3.13
C GLN A 59 22.64 11.33 -4.09
N LEU A 60 22.75 11.84 -5.31
CA LEU A 60 23.68 11.31 -6.30
C LEU A 60 25.14 11.60 -5.92
N ALA A 61 25.44 12.80 -5.42
CA ALA A 61 26.77 13.15 -4.93
C ALA A 61 27.17 12.25 -3.73
N GLU A 62 26.29 12.08 -2.74
CA GLU A 62 26.52 11.17 -1.62
C GLU A 62 26.75 9.72 -2.08
N ALA A 63 25.90 9.20 -2.97
CA ALA A 63 26.01 7.83 -3.46
C ALA A 63 27.29 7.57 -4.28
N LEU A 64 27.82 8.61 -4.94
CA LEU A 64 29.06 8.55 -5.73
C LEU A 64 30.31 8.97 -4.93
N GLY A 65 30.15 9.46 -3.70
CA GLY A 65 31.24 9.95 -2.85
C GLY A 65 31.90 11.24 -3.38
N LEU A 66 31.12 12.11 -4.03
CA LEU A 66 31.55 13.39 -4.61
C LEU A 66 31.33 14.57 -3.65
#